data_AF-A0A1M6RFJ5-F1
#
_entry.id   AF-A0A1M6RFJ5-F1
#
_cell.length_a   1.000
_cell.length_b   1.000
_cell.length_c   1.000
_cell.angle_alpha   90.00
_cell.angle_beta   90.00
_cell.angle_gamma   90.00
#
_symmetry.space_group_name_H-M   'P 1'
#
loop_
_entity.id
_entity.type
_entity.pdbx_description
1 polymer ?
#
loop_
_entity_poly.entity_id
_entity_poly.type
_entity_poly.pdbx_seq_one_letter_code
_entity_poly.pdbx_strand_id
1 'polypeptide(L)' 'MKKLNDYVDEILRKNHTDEEWRFISQEVDKLYKTATENEIKTFENSGAGDTLGMILEYM' A
#
# COMPACT_ATOMS: atom_id res chain seq x y z
N MET A 1 3.53 15.31 -3.94
CA MET A 1 2.44 14.63 -3.21
C MET A 1 2.58 13.15 -3.55
N LYS A 2 2.69 12.25 -2.56
CA LYS A 2 2.83 10.82 -2.84
C LYS A 2 1.55 10.29 -3.50
N LYS A 3 1.70 9.31 -4.39
CA LYS A 3 0.63 8.59 -5.09
C LYS A 3 0.56 7.15 -4.60
N LEU A 4 -0.56 6.49 -4.87
CA LEU A 4 -0.79 5.09 -4.50
C LEU A 4 0.33 4.17 -4.99
N ASN A 5 0.80 4.40 -6.23
CA ASN A 5 1.88 3.61 -6.82
C ASN A 5 3.26 3.80 -6.16
N ASP A 6 3.48 4.90 -5.43
CA ASP A 6 4.74 5.12 -4.71
C ASP A 6 4.90 4.13 -3.53
N TYR A 7 3.80 3.56 -3.05
CA TYR A 7 3.79 2.59 -1.96
C TYR A 7 4.03 1.14 -2.42
N VAL A 8 4.01 0.85 -3.73
CA VAL A 8 4.23 -0.51 -4.25
C VAL A 8 5.61 -1.03 -3.83
N ASP A 9 6.67 -0.25 -4.06
CA ASP A 9 8.03 -0.64 -3.67
C ASP A 9 8.21 -0.61 -2.14
N GLU A 10 7.56 0.31 -1.44
CA GLU A 10 7.58 0.35 0.03
C GLU A 10 7.01 -0.94 0.63
N ILE A 11 5.91 -1.45 0.07
CA ILE A 11 5.24 -2.65 0.57
C ILE A 11 5.96 -3.92 0.15
N LEU A 12 6.39 -4.01 -1.12
CA LEU A 12 6.89 -5.27 -1.67
C LEU A 12 8.38 -5.52 -1.42
N ARG A 13 9.15 -4.49 -1.07
CA ARG A 13 10.62 -4.58 -1.09
C ARG A 13 11.32 -4.06 0.16
N LYS A 14 10.62 -3.37 1.04
CA LYS A 14 11.21 -2.79 2.24
C LYS A 14 10.67 -3.45 3.49
N ASN A 15 11.54 -3.55 4.48
CA ASN A 15 11.14 -3.92 5.82
C ASN A 15 10.72 -2.65 6.56
N HIS A 16 9.63 -2.76 7.28
CA HIS A 16 9.11 -1.73 8.15
C HIS A 16 8.79 -2.35 9.51
N THR A 17 8.76 -1.51 10.53
CA THR A 17 8.20 -1.86 11.84
C THR A 17 6.69 -1.94 11.78
N ASP A 18 6.07 -2.55 12.80
CA ASP A 18 4.61 -2.65 12.92
C ASP A 18 3.90 -1.30 12.88
N GLU A 19 4.49 -0.28 13.52
CA GLU A 19 3.93 1.09 13.53
C GLU A 19 4.00 1.71 12.12
N GLU A 20 5.10 1.50 11.41
CA GLU A 20 5.26 1.97 10.03
C GLU A 20 4.32 1.24 9.08
N TRP A 21 4.09 -0.06 9.25
CA TRP A 21 3.09 -0.81 8.47
C TRP A 21 1.67 -0.30 8.67
N ARG A 22 1.29 0.03 9.92
CA ARG A 22 0.00 0.66 10.22
C ARG A 22 -0.11 2.04 9.57
N PHE A 23 0.96 2.83 9.58
CA PHE A 23 0.99 4.13 8.92
C PHE A 23 0.85 3.99 7.40
N ILE A 24 1.57 3.06 6.77
CA ILE A 24 1.48 2.77 5.34
C ILE A 24 0.04 2.36 4.97
N SER A 25 -0.59 1.50 5.76
CA SER A 25 -1.99 1.09 5.57
C SER A 25 -2.95 2.29 5.54
N GLN A 26 -2.82 3.20 6.50
CA GLN A 26 -3.65 4.40 6.57
C GLN A 26 -3.45 5.32 5.35
N GLU A 27 -2.21 5.49 4.90
CA GLU A 27 -1.90 6.33 3.74
C GLU A 27 -2.37 5.68 2.43
N VAL A 28 -2.22 4.36 2.28
CA VAL A 28 -2.78 3.60 1.15
C VAL A 28 -4.28 3.76 1.10
N ASP A 29 -5.01 3.53 2.20
CA ASP A 29 -6.47 3.67 2.27
C ASP A 29 -6.95 5.08 1.88
N LYS A 30 -6.23 6.10 2.33
CA LYS A 30 -6.51 7.50 2.03
C LYS A 30 -6.29 7.80 0.54
N LEU A 31 -5.16 7.37 -0.01
CA LEU A 31 -4.83 7.61 -1.41
C LEU A 31 -5.76 6.83 -2.33
N TYR A 32 -6.10 5.59 -1.98
CA TYR A 32 -7.00 4.74 -2.75
C TYR A 32 -8.35 5.40 -3.03
N LYS A 33 -8.93 6.09 -2.03
CA LYS A 33 -10.21 6.80 -2.14
C LYS A 33 -10.19 7.96 -3.14
N THR A 34 -9.01 8.48 -3.46
CA THR A 34 -8.82 9.65 -4.33
C THR A 34 -8.04 9.34 -5.60
N ALA A 35 -7.55 8.12 -5.74
CA ALA A 35 -6.74 7.67 -6.86
C ALA A 35 -7.61 7.52 -8.11
N THR A 36 -6.99 7.72 -9.26
CA THR A 36 -7.64 7.43 -10.54
C THR A 36 -7.86 5.93 -10.72
N GLU A 37 -8.84 5.53 -11.53
CA GLU A 37 -9.08 4.12 -11.85
C GLU A 37 -7.82 3.41 -12.38
N ASN A 38 -7.00 4.11 -13.17
CA ASN A 38 -5.76 3.56 -13.70
C ASN A 38 -4.69 3.35 -12.61
N GLU A 39 -4.60 4.27 -11.65
CA GLU A 39 -3.70 4.11 -10.49
C GLU A 39 -4.14 2.95 -9.60
N ILE A 40 -5.44 2.85 -9.31
CA ILE A 40 -6.01 1.73 -8.55
C ILE A 40 -5.68 0.41 -9.24
N LYS A 41 -5.99 0.30 -10.54
CA LYS A 41 -5.74 -0.93 -11.30
C LYS A 41 -4.25 -1.29 -11.35
N THR A 42 -3.37 -0.30 -11.44
CA THR A 42 -1.91 -0.54 -11.41
C THR A 42 -1.48 -1.07 -10.05
N PHE A 43 -2.00 -0.49 -8.96
CA PHE A 43 -1.71 -0.92 -7.61
C PHE A 43 -2.25 -2.33 -7.32
N GLU A 44 -3.50 -2.62 -7.67
CA GLU A 44 -4.10 -3.95 -7.52
C GLU A 44 -3.30 -5.01 -8.30
N ASN A 45 -2.98 -4.75 -9.57
CA ASN A 45 -2.20 -5.69 -10.39
C ASN A 45 -0.76 -5.91 -9.90
N SER A 46 -0.23 -5.04 -9.04
CA SER A 46 1.09 -5.21 -8.45
C SER A 46 1.11 -6.24 -7.32
N GLY A 47 -0.04 -6.58 -6.73
CA GLY A 47 -0.13 -7.44 -5.54
C GLY A 47 0.28 -6.76 -4.23
N ALA A 48 0.61 -5.46 -4.26
CA ALA A 48 0.98 -4.70 -3.06
C ALA A 48 -0.18 -4.62 -2.05
N GLY A 49 -1.42 -4.44 -2.51
CA GLY A 49 -2.60 -4.43 -1.63
C GLY A 49 -2.76 -5.73 -0.84
N ASP A 50 -2.69 -6.87 -1.54
CA ASP A 50 -2.80 -8.19 -0.92
C ASP A 50 -1.66 -8.46 0.05
N THR A 51 -0.43 -8.11 -0.33
CA THR A 51 0.76 -8.27 0.52
C THR A 51 0.63 -7.44 1.79
N LEU A 52 0.19 -6.18 1.68
CA LEU A 52 -0.04 -5.32 2.84
C LEU A 52 -1.14 -5.88 3.75
N GLY A 53 -2.22 -6.42 3.18
CA GLY A 53 -3.26 -7.11 3.94
C GLY A 53 -2.71 -8.28 4.74
N MET A 54 -1.91 -9.14 4.10
CA MET A 54 -1.26 -10.27 4.78
C MET A 54 -0.32 -9.82 5.89
N ILE A 55 0.51 -8.79 5.67
CA ILE A 55 1.41 -8.26 6.70
C ILE A 55 0.62 -7.83 7.94
N LEU A 56 -0.48 -7.09 7.75
CA LEU A 56 -1.29 -6.58 8.86
C LEU A 56 -2.07 -7.67 9.60
N GLU A 57 -2.38 -8.79 8.94
CA GLU A 57 -3.06 -9.93 9.56
C GLU A 57 -2.13 -10.72 10.51
N TYR A 58 -0.84 -10.81 10.17
CA TYR A 58 0.15 -11.63 10.89
C TYR A 58 1.16 -10.83 11.74
N MET A 59 0.99 -9.52 11.84
CA MET A 59 1.67 -8.63 12.78
C MET A 59 1.13 -8.82 14.20
#